data_AF-A0A1C5KXD7-F1
#
_entry.id   AF-A0A1C5KXD7-F1
#
_cell.length_a   1.000
_cell.length_b   1.000
_cell.length_c   1.000
_cell.angle_alpha   90.00
_cell.angle_beta   90.00
_cell.angle_gamma   90.00
#
_symmetry.space_group_name_H-M   'P 1'
#
loop_
_entity.id
_entity.type
_entity.pdbx_description
1 polymer ?
#
loop_
_entity_poly.entity_id
_entity_poly.type
_entity_poly.pdbx_seq_one_letter_code
_entity_poly.pdbx_strand_id
1 'polypeptide(L)'
;MKLKKQVMEVLQQEITGRLKPGDELVVIGAVALEGTRLLAKDKKTMLEMRFSQGFIQDMLYARERYGVQDLTENGFVWKMAEAAGADVIYPMGEGGFLSGLWKVAEVSGAGLVADFRKVPVRQETVELCEVLDLNLYRLRSDGAFLAGIPSGEGLVRKCQAAGLPAAVIGQANARNDRLLYSGENFRYLDRPAEDELYQLGVNPPADIASGRIAEVRRRSMSCNCMTRTSQQECRGILG
;
A
#
# COMPACT_ATOMS: atom_id res chain seq x y z
N MET A 1 -5.73 -21.39 13.53
CA MET A 1 -4.31 -21.59 13.11
C MET A 1 -4.13 -21.74 11.60
N LYS A 2 -4.95 -22.54 10.89
CA LYS A 2 -4.83 -22.75 9.43
C LYS A 2 -4.97 -21.46 8.59
N LEU A 3 -5.95 -20.61 8.90
CA LEU A 3 -6.17 -19.35 8.18
C LEU A 3 -5.01 -18.36 8.29
N LYS A 4 -4.41 -18.23 9.50
CA LYS A 4 -3.21 -17.40 9.69
C LYS A 4 -2.02 -17.93 8.87
N LYS A 5 -1.83 -19.25 8.84
CA LYS A 5 -0.76 -19.88 8.05
C LYS A 5 -0.96 -19.65 6.54
N GLN A 6 -2.18 -19.82 6.05
CA GLN A 6 -2.51 -19.57 4.64
C GLN A 6 -2.34 -18.10 4.23
N VAL A 7 -2.78 -17.15 5.08
CA VAL A 7 -2.57 -15.72 4.84
C VAL A 7 -1.09 -15.37 4.81
N MET A 8 -0.28 -15.96 5.70
CA MET A 8 1.16 -15.76 5.70
C MET A 8 1.87 -16.39 4.49
N GLU A 9 1.45 -17.58 4.03
CA GLU A 9 1.98 -18.21 2.82
C GLU A 9 1.69 -17.36 1.58
N VAL A 10 0.49 -16.78 1.48
CA VAL A 10 0.13 -15.87 0.38
C VAL A 10 0.94 -14.58 0.45
N LEU A 11 1.09 -13.99 1.64
CA LEU A 11 1.93 -12.79 1.84
C LEU A 11 3.39 -13.02 1.45
N GLN A 12 3.95 -14.19 1.79
CA GLN A 12 5.32 -14.57 1.44
C GLN A 12 5.53 -14.73 -0.07
N GLN A 13 4.46 -15.01 -0.83
CA GLN A 13 4.52 -15.08 -2.29
C GLN A 13 4.40 -13.71 -2.98
N GLU A 14 3.99 -12.67 -2.26
CA GLU A 14 3.84 -11.30 -2.80
C GLU A 14 5.05 -10.39 -2.50
N ILE A 15 5.90 -10.77 -1.54
CA ILE A 15 7.05 -9.98 -1.09
C ILE A 15 8.34 -10.69 -1.49
N THR A 16 9.28 -9.97 -2.11
CA THR A 16 10.61 -10.53 -2.35
C THR A 16 11.44 -10.50 -1.07
N GLY A 17 12.19 -11.58 -0.83
CA GLY A 17 13.18 -11.63 0.23
C GLY A 17 12.63 -11.28 1.62
N ARG A 18 13.48 -10.70 2.46
CA ARG A 18 13.19 -10.28 3.84
C ARG A 18 14.10 -9.13 4.24
N LEU A 19 13.55 -8.19 5.03
CA LEU A 19 14.34 -7.13 5.64
C LEU A 19 15.36 -7.73 6.60
N LYS A 20 16.59 -7.22 6.53
CA LYS A 20 17.64 -7.47 7.50
C LYS A 20 17.75 -6.28 8.45
N PRO A 21 18.18 -6.50 9.71
CA PRO A 21 18.52 -5.40 10.59
C PRO A 21 19.56 -4.48 9.95
N GLY A 22 19.29 -3.18 9.92
CA GLY A 22 20.14 -2.18 9.28
C GLY A 22 19.73 -1.81 7.87
N ASP A 23 18.84 -2.56 7.21
CA ASP A 23 18.32 -2.17 5.90
C ASP A 23 17.60 -0.83 5.98
N GLU A 24 17.98 0.11 5.14
CA GLU A 24 17.26 1.35 4.93
C GLU A 24 15.96 1.08 4.17
N LEU A 25 14.89 1.72 4.61
CA LEU A 25 13.57 1.66 3.99
C LEU A 25 13.47 2.79 2.97
N VAL A 26 13.36 2.44 1.70
CA VAL A 26 13.20 3.39 0.59
C VAL A 26 11.80 3.30 0.04
N VAL A 27 11.12 4.45 -0.05
CA VAL A 27 9.87 4.57 -0.83
C VAL A 27 10.22 5.15 -2.19
N ILE A 28 9.77 4.48 -3.25
CA ILE A 28 9.93 4.89 -4.65
C ILE A 28 8.54 5.15 -5.23
N GLY A 29 8.35 6.27 -5.90
CA GLY A 29 7.04 6.75 -6.34
C GLY A 29 6.29 7.48 -5.21
N ALA A 30 5.33 8.32 -5.59
CA ALA A 30 4.46 8.96 -4.62
C ALA A 30 3.37 7.99 -4.17
N VAL A 31 3.12 7.92 -2.86
CA VAL A 31 2.09 7.04 -2.30
C VAL A 31 0.69 7.58 -2.62
N ALA A 32 -0.31 6.70 -2.58
CA ALA A 32 -1.72 7.00 -2.78
C ALA A 32 -2.12 7.59 -4.15
N LEU A 33 -1.24 7.53 -5.16
CA LEU A 33 -1.50 8.02 -6.51
C LEU A 33 -2.73 7.37 -7.16
N GLU A 34 -2.80 6.03 -7.16
CA GLU A 34 -3.93 5.33 -7.80
C GLU A 34 -5.25 5.59 -7.07
N GLY A 35 -5.24 5.60 -5.73
CA GLY A 35 -6.43 5.96 -4.97
C GLY A 35 -6.88 7.39 -5.25
N THR A 36 -5.95 8.34 -5.37
CA THR A 36 -6.23 9.73 -5.77
C THR A 36 -6.93 9.77 -7.13
N ARG A 37 -6.39 9.04 -8.12
CA ARG A 37 -6.94 8.96 -9.48
C ARG A 37 -8.36 8.39 -9.51
N LEU A 38 -8.58 7.29 -8.78
CA LEU A 38 -9.89 6.62 -8.68
C LEU A 38 -10.93 7.53 -8.01
N LEU A 39 -10.57 8.17 -6.89
CA LEU A 39 -11.45 9.09 -6.18
C LEU A 39 -11.72 10.36 -6.99
N ALA A 40 -10.73 10.91 -7.68
CA ALA A 40 -10.92 12.07 -8.53
C ALA A 40 -11.88 11.79 -9.70
N LYS A 41 -11.83 10.58 -10.25
CA LYS A 41 -12.77 10.12 -11.27
C LYS A 41 -14.18 9.97 -10.71
N ASP A 42 -14.33 9.34 -9.55
CA ASP A 42 -15.63 9.06 -8.94
C ASP A 42 -16.32 10.32 -8.39
N LYS A 43 -15.56 11.22 -7.76
CA LYS A 43 -16.05 12.44 -7.12
C LYS A 43 -15.83 13.70 -7.95
N LYS A 44 -15.64 13.56 -9.26
CA LYS A 44 -15.23 14.66 -10.17
C LYS A 44 -16.07 15.92 -10.01
N THR A 45 -17.40 15.82 -10.10
CA THR A 45 -18.31 16.98 -9.99
C THR A 45 -18.18 17.72 -8.66
N MET A 46 -17.94 16.99 -7.57
CA MET A 46 -17.75 17.59 -6.25
C MET A 46 -16.41 18.35 -6.19
N LEU A 47 -15.35 17.74 -6.72
CA LEU A 47 -14.03 18.33 -6.76
C LEU A 47 -13.96 19.56 -7.69
N GLU A 48 -14.73 19.59 -8.78
CA GLU A 48 -14.87 20.75 -9.68
C GLU A 48 -15.42 22.00 -8.99
N MET A 49 -16.13 21.86 -7.86
CA MET A 49 -16.58 23.00 -7.05
C MET A 49 -15.49 23.55 -6.11
N ARG A 50 -14.40 22.81 -5.91
CA ARG A 50 -13.34 23.14 -4.93
C ARG A 50 -12.00 23.46 -5.60
N PHE A 51 -11.71 22.83 -6.73
CA PHE A 51 -10.41 22.86 -7.37
C PHE A 51 -10.49 23.35 -8.82
N SER A 52 -9.37 23.90 -9.30
CA SER A 52 -9.25 24.29 -10.71
C SER A 52 -9.29 23.07 -11.62
N GLN A 53 -9.69 23.27 -12.88
CA GLN A 53 -9.67 22.19 -13.87
C GLN A 53 -8.26 21.57 -14.02
N GLY A 54 -7.20 22.37 -14.02
CA GLY A 54 -5.82 21.87 -14.12
C GLY A 54 -5.48 20.90 -12.98
N PHE A 55 -5.84 21.26 -11.75
CA PHE A 55 -5.58 20.43 -10.57
C PHE A 55 -6.35 19.11 -10.59
N ILE A 56 -7.59 19.13 -11.08
CA ILE A 56 -8.39 17.91 -11.27
C ILE A 56 -7.80 17.05 -12.38
N GLN A 57 -7.34 17.65 -13.47
CA GLN A 57 -6.63 16.93 -14.52
C GLN A 57 -5.38 16.26 -13.96
N ASP A 58 -4.62 16.93 -13.08
CA ASP A 58 -3.45 16.37 -12.41
C ASP A 58 -3.78 15.13 -11.59
N MET A 59 -4.89 15.14 -10.84
CA MET A 59 -5.39 13.95 -10.14
C MET A 59 -5.83 12.83 -11.10
N LEU A 60 -6.56 13.16 -12.18
CA LEU A 60 -7.13 12.18 -13.11
C LEU A 60 -6.07 11.43 -13.93
N TYR A 61 -4.93 12.06 -14.21
CA TYR A 61 -3.79 11.42 -14.87
C TYR A 61 -2.55 11.31 -13.97
N ALA A 62 -2.77 11.20 -12.66
CA ALA A 62 -1.70 11.13 -11.68
C ALA A 62 -0.74 9.95 -11.94
N ARG A 63 -1.26 8.84 -12.45
CA ARG A 63 -0.46 7.66 -12.81
C ARG A 63 0.46 7.91 -14.00
N GLU A 64 -0.08 8.51 -15.06
CA GLU A 64 0.65 8.81 -16.29
C GLU A 64 1.71 9.90 -16.07
N ARG A 65 1.40 10.88 -15.22
CA ARG A 65 2.30 12.00 -14.93
C ARG A 65 3.36 11.69 -13.87
N TYR A 66 2.99 10.96 -12.83
CA TYR A 66 3.81 10.86 -11.60
C TYR A 66 4.02 9.43 -11.11
N GLY A 67 3.28 8.45 -11.64
CA GLY A 67 3.34 7.07 -11.19
C GLY A 67 4.50 6.30 -11.78
N VAL A 68 4.93 5.25 -11.08
CA VAL A 68 5.76 4.23 -11.70
C VAL A 68 4.91 3.49 -12.73
N GLN A 69 5.20 3.67 -14.02
CA GLN A 69 4.43 3.08 -15.11
C GLN A 69 4.51 1.55 -15.13
N ASP A 70 5.60 1.00 -14.61
CA ASP A 70 5.90 -0.42 -14.63
C ASP A 70 5.77 -1.04 -13.22
N LEU A 71 4.56 -1.47 -12.90
CA LEU A 71 4.21 -2.11 -11.63
C LEU A 71 4.49 -3.61 -11.62
N THR A 72 5.11 -4.14 -12.67
CA THR A 72 5.27 -5.58 -12.86
C THR A 72 6.53 -6.10 -12.18
N GLU A 73 6.48 -7.36 -11.73
CA GLU A 73 7.69 -8.12 -11.45
C GLU A 73 8.58 -8.08 -12.71
N ASN A 74 9.85 -7.70 -12.56
CA ASN A 74 10.81 -7.42 -13.66
C ASN A 74 10.64 -6.09 -14.39
N GLY A 75 9.82 -5.19 -13.87
CA GLY A 75 9.69 -3.84 -14.39
C GLY A 75 10.93 -2.96 -14.20
N PHE A 76 10.94 -1.76 -14.80
CA PHE A 76 12.10 -0.85 -14.73
C PHE A 76 12.54 -0.55 -13.28
N VAL A 77 11.61 -0.15 -12.41
CA VAL A 77 11.91 0.16 -11.00
C VAL A 77 12.34 -1.08 -10.23
N TRP A 78 11.69 -2.21 -10.51
CA TRP A 78 12.03 -3.49 -9.92
C TRP A 78 13.49 -3.88 -10.22
N LYS A 79 13.87 -3.91 -11.50
CA LYS A 79 15.23 -4.21 -11.95
C LYS A 79 16.25 -3.21 -11.41
N MET A 80 15.87 -1.94 -11.29
CA MET A 80 16.73 -0.92 -10.72
C MET A 80 17.03 -1.20 -9.24
N ALA A 81 16.02 -1.56 -8.45
CA ALA A 81 16.18 -1.90 -7.04
C ALA A 81 16.96 -3.21 -6.87
N GLU A 82 16.68 -4.24 -7.68
CA GLU A 82 17.46 -5.51 -7.67
C GLU A 82 18.93 -5.26 -8.01
N ALA A 83 19.21 -4.51 -9.08
CA ALA A 83 20.57 -4.16 -9.47
C ALA A 83 21.28 -3.25 -8.46
N ALA A 84 20.53 -2.55 -7.60
CA ALA A 84 21.09 -1.80 -6.48
C ALA A 84 21.39 -2.69 -5.26
N GLY A 85 20.95 -3.94 -5.25
CA GLY A 85 21.13 -4.88 -4.14
C GLY A 85 20.06 -4.78 -3.06
N ALA A 86 18.81 -4.46 -3.44
CA ALA A 86 17.70 -4.49 -2.50
C ALA A 86 17.43 -5.92 -1.99
N ASP A 87 17.28 -6.05 -0.68
CA ASP A 87 16.94 -7.30 0.01
C ASP A 87 15.43 -7.58 0.01
N VAL A 88 14.63 -6.51 -0.11
CA VAL A 88 13.17 -6.58 -0.29
C VAL A 88 12.75 -5.54 -1.32
N ILE A 89 11.78 -5.91 -2.15
CA ILE A 89 11.03 -5.04 -3.05
C ILE A 89 9.56 -5.45 -2.94
N TYR A 90 8.70 -4.48 -2.66
CA TYR A 90 7.26 -4.71 -2.52
C TYR A 90 6.47 -3.60 -3.23
N PRO A 91 5.65 -3.93 -4.25
CA PRO A 91 4.72 -3.00 -4.85
C PRO A 91 3.58 -2.72 -3.86
N MET A 92 3.40 -1.46 -3.50
CA MET A 92 2.33 -1.06 -2.59
C MET A 92 1.03 -0.91 -3.37
N GLY A 93 -0.04 -1.54 -2.89
CA GLY A 93 -1.37 -1.50 -3.52
C GLY A 93 -2.46 -1.22 -2.51
N GLU A 94 -3.36 -2.18 -2.32
CA GLU A 94 -4.48 -2.09 -1.37
C GLU A 94 -4.03 -1.91 0.09
N GLY A 95 -4.68 -0.95 0.76
CA GLY A 95 -4.36 -0.50 2.12
C GLY A 95 -3.15 0.45 2.19
N GLY A 96 -2.59 0.80 1.03
CA GLY A 96 -1.59 1.83 0.86
C GLY A 96 -0.26 1.58 1.57
N PHE A 97 0.40 2.68 1.91
CA PHE A 97 1.71 2.71 2.53
C PHE A 97 1.79 1.96 3.86
N LEU A 98 0.81 2.15 4.76
CA LEU A 98 0.82 1.48 6.08
C LEU A 98 0.68 -0.04 5.95
N SER A 99 -0.20 -0.49 5.06
CA SER A 99 -0.36 -1.90 4.74
C SER A 99 0.95 -2.48 4.21
N GLY A 100 1.62 -1.78 3.29
CA GLY A 100 2.91 -2.18 2.74
C GLY A 100 4.01 -2.35 3.78
N LEU A 101 4.23 -1.32 4.62
CA LEU A 101 5.19 -1.39 5.72
C LEU A 101 4.89 -2.57 6.65
N TRP A 102 3.63 -2.76 7.03
CA TRP A 102 3.26 -3.80 7.97
C TRP A 102 3.49 -5.19 7.39
N LYS A 103 3.08 -5.43 6.14
CA LYS A 103 3.23 -6.73 5.47
C LYS A 103 4.69 -7.10 5.32
N VAL A 104 5.53 -6.17 4.87
CA VAL A 104 6.98 -6.40 4.72
C VAL A 104 7.62 -6.70 6.07
N ALA A 105 7.30 -5.92 7.11
CA ALA A 105 7.82 -6.15 8.46
C ALA A 105 7.35 -7.51 9.03
N GLU A 106 6.10 -7.89 8.77
CA GLU A 106 5.51 -9.17 9.20
C GLU A 106 6.17 -10.37 8.52
N VAL A 107 6.33 -10.33 7.19
CA VAL A 107 7.01 -11.39 6.44
C VAL A 107 8.47 -11.51 6.87
N SER A 108 9.12 -10.38 7.13
CA SER A 108 10.53 -10.35 7.53
C SER A 108 10.75 -10.78 8.97
N GLY A 109 9.73 -10.68 9.83
CA GLY A 109 9.89 -10.86 11.28
C GLY A 109 10.77 -9.76 11.89
N ALA A 110 10.71 -8.55 11.33
CA ALA A 110 11.57 -7.43 11.68
C ALA A 110 10.77 -6.26 12.30
N GLY A 111 11.45 -5.50 13.14
CA GLY A 111 11.03 -4.18 13.59
C GLY A 111 11.49 -3.12 12.61
N LEU A 112 10.92 -1.92 12.73
CA LEU A 112 11.30 -0.80 11.88
C LEU A 112 11.06 0.54 12.57
N VAL A 113 11.76 1.55 12.08
CA VAL A 113 11.47 2.97 12.35
C VAL A 113 11.28 3.68 11.02
N ALA A 114 10.28 4.55 10.91
CA ALA A 114 10.04 5.35 9.70
C ALA A 114 9.55 6.76 10.04
N ASP A 115 9.99 7.77 9.30
CA ASP A 115 9.55 9.16 9.40
C ASP A 115 8.60 9.51 8.25
N PHE A 116 7.33 9.78 8.59
CA PHE A 116 6.27 10.05 7.62
C PHE A 116 6.49 11.30 6.80
N ARG A 117 7.22 12.27 7.36
CA ARG A 117 7.48 13.55 6.69
C ARG A 117 8.39 13.38 5.47
N LYS A 118 9.11 12.26 5.39
CA LYS A 118 9.97 11.92 4.26
C LYS A 118 9.25 11.16 3.16
N VAL A 119 8.05 10.63 3.41
CA VAL A 119 7.33 9.83 2.44
C VAL A 119 6.96 10.70 1.24
N PRO A 120 7.31 10.32 0.00
CA PRO A 120 6.90 11.07 -1.17
C PRO A 120 5.38 11.07 -1.33
N VAL A 121 4.77 12.25 -1.31
CA VAL A 121 3.33 12.46 -1.50
C VAL A 121 3.14 13.63 -2.47
N ARG A 122 2.09 13.58 -3.27
CA ARG A 122 1.69 14.67 -4.18
C ARG A 122 0.75 15.64 -3.49
N GLN A 123 0.86 16.93 -3.81
CA GLN A 123 -0.04 17.96 -3.24
C GLN A 123 -1.50 17.65 -3.59
N GLU A 124 -1.74 17.20 -4.81
CA GLU A 124 -3.03 16.75 -5.31
C GLU A 124 -3.66 15.67 -4.42
N THR A 125 -2.84 14.72 -3.96
CA THR A 125 -3.27 13.67 -3.02
C THR A 125 -3.59 14.22 -1.64
N VAL A 126 -2.76 15.13 -1.12
CA VAL A 126 -2.99 15.76 0.20
C VAL A 126 -4.33 16.49 0.21
N GLU A 127 -4.54 17.38 -0.77
CA GLU A 127 -5.75 18.20 -0.87
C GLU A 127 -7.01 17.34 -1.08
N LEU A 128 -6.92 16.30 -1.91
CA LEU A 128 -8.03 15.37 -2.12
C LEU A 128 -8.38 14.62 -0.84
N CYS A 129 -7.38 14.13 -0.12
CA CYS A 129 -7.59 13.43 1.15
C CYS A 129 -8.15 14.35 2.24
N GLU A 130 -7.73 15.61 2.31
CA GLU A 130 -8.30 16.59 3.24
C GLU A 130 -9.77 16.90 2.94
N VAL A 131 -10.12 17.12 1.67
CA VAL A 131 -11.52 17.39 1.27
C VAL A 131 -12.45 16.20 1.55
N LEU A 132 -11.92 14.97 1.43
CA LEU A 132 -12.67 13.74 1.62
C LEU A 132 -12.57 13.16 3.03
N ASP A 133 -11.81 13.80 3.93
CA ASP A 133 -11.51 13.32 5.29
C ASP A 133 -10.95 11.87 5.30
N LEU A 134 -9.95 11.61 4.46
CA LEU A 134 -9.33 10.30 4.31
C LEU A 134 -7.88 10.29 4.78
N ASN A 135 -7.43 9.14 5.28
CA ASN A 135 -6.03 8.94 5.59
C ASN A 135 -5.22 8.57 4.33
N LEU A 136 -4.42 9.52 3.83
CA LEU A 136 -3.58 9.31 2.64
C LEU A 136 -2.69 8.06 2.72
N TYR A 137 -2.19 7.69 3.91
CA TYR A 137 -1.28 6.56 4.05
C TYR A 137 -1.97 5.19 4.03
N ARG A 138 -3.31 5.17 4.14
CA ARG A 138 -4.15 3.98 3.96
C ARG A 138 -4.77 3.89 2.57
N LEU A 139 -4.67 4.96 1.78
CA LEU A 139 -5.23 5.03 0.45
C LEU A 139 -4.38 4.22 -0.55
N ARG A 140 -5.07 3.49 -1.42
CA ARG A 140 -4.49 2.64 -2.46
C ARG A 140 -3.30 3.29 -3.18
N SER A 141 -2.15 2.62 -3.13
CA SER A 141 -0.84 3.18 -3.50
C SER A 141 -0.18 2.54 -4.73
N ASP A 142 -0.92 1.87 -5.60
CA ASP A 142 -0.39 1.38 -6.88
C ASP A 142 0.28 2.55 -7.62
N GLY A 143 1.50 2.33 -8.12
CA GLY A 143 2.38 3.43 -8.53
C GLY A 143 3.60 3.63 -7.64
N ALA A 144 3.63 3.02 -6.45
CA ALA A 144 4.72 3.15 -5.48
C ALA A 144 5.26 1.80 -4.98
N PHE A 145 6.53 1.79 -4.59
CA PHE A 145 7.26 0.61 -4.10
C PHE A 145 7.93 0.90 -2.78
N LEU A 146 7.97 -0.12 -1.92
CA LEU A 146 8.82 -0.16 -0.74
C LEU A 146 10.01 -1.07 -1.04
N ALA A 147 11.22 -0.56 -0.82
CA ALA A 147 12.45 -1.35 -0.89
C ALA A 147 13.17 -1.35 0.46
N GLY A 148 13.71 -2.50 0.84
CA GLY A 148 14.67 -2.64 1.94
C GLY A 148 16.05 -2.89 1.36
N ILE A 149 17.04 -2.08 1.73
CA ILE A 149 18.37 -2.13 1.12
C ILE A 149 19.45 -1.66 2.11
N PRO A 150 20.65 -2.26 2.14
CA PRO A 150 21.72 -1.84 3.06
C PRO A 150 22.19 -0.39 2.89
N SER A 151 22.04 0.18 1.69
CA SER A 151 22.40 1.57 1.37
C SER A 151 21.41 2.19 0.36
N GLY A 152 20.38 2.84 0.89
CA GLY A 152 19.24 3.36 0.17
C GLY A 152 19.48 4.67 -0.56
N GLU A 153 20.38 5.53 -0.08
CA GLU A 153 20.72 6.80 -0.73
C GLU A 153 21.21 6.62 -2.18
N GLY A 154 21.92 5.53 -2.47
CA GLY A 154 22.33 5.19 -3.82
C GLY A 154 21.15 4.89 -4.75
N LEU A 155 20.15 4.16 -4.24
CA LEU A 155 18.92 3.86 -4.97
C LEU A 155 18.08 5.13 -5.17
N VAL A 156 17.94 5.97 -4.14
CA VAL A 156 17.23 7.26 -4.22
C VAL A 156 17.80 8.13 -5.34
N ARG A 157 19.13 8.29 -5.41
CA ARG A 157 19.78 9.07 -6.48
C ARG A 157 19.49 8.50 -7.87
N LYS A 158 19.50 7.17 -8.04
CA LYS A 158 19.15 6.52 -9.31
C LYS A 158 17.69 6.78 -9.69
N CYS A 159 16.77 6.69 -8.75
CA CYS A 159 15.35 7.00 -8.99
C CYS A 159 15.15 8.46 -9.40
N GLN A 160 15.77 9.40 -8.68
CA GLN A 160 15.69 10.83 -8.99
C GLN A 160 16.27 11.16 -10.36
N ALA A 161 17.40 10.54 -10.74
CA ALA A 161 17.98 10.68 -12.08
C ALA A 161 17.06 10.14 -13.19
N ALA A 162 16.19 9.18 -12.87
CA ALA A 162 15.15 8.66 -13.75
C ALA A 162 13.83 9.45 -13.68
N GLY A 163 13.80 10.60 -12.97
CA GLY A 163 12.61 11.43 -12.81
C GLY A 163 11.57 10.87 -11.83
N LEU A 164 11.93 9.89 -11.01
CA LEU A 164 11.04 9.27 -10.02
C LEU A 164 11.27 9.86 -8.63
N PRO A 165 10.21 10.27 -7.92
CA PRO A 165 10.34 10.67 -6.52
C PRO A 165 10.74 9.45 -5.68
N ALA A 166 11.74 9.61 -4.82
CA ALA A 166 12.16 8.57 -3.90
C ALA A 166 12.80 9.17 -2.65
N ALA A 167 12.69 8.46 -1.53
CA ALA A 167 13.30 8.87 -0.26
C ALA A 167 13.62 7.67 0.63
N VAL A 168 14.74 7.76 1.36
CA VAL A 168 14.99 6.92 2.54
C VAL A 168 14.09 7.44 3.66
N ILE A 169 13.09 6.65 4.03
CA ILE A 169 12.11 7.03 5.06
C ILE A 169 12.47 6.51 6.45
N GLY A 170 13.42 5.57 6.56
CA GLY A 170 13.67 4.90 7.82
C GLY A 170 14.59 3.70 7.71
N GLN A 171 14.55 2.83 8.71
CA GLN A 171 15.44 1.67 8.80
C GLN A 171 14.77 0.49 9.52
N ALA A 172 15.06 -0.72 9.06
CA ALA A 172 14.73 -1.96 9.72
C ALA A 172 15.67 -2.22 10.91
N ASN A 173 15.16 -2.88 11.94
CA ASN A 173 15.94 -3.22 13.13
C ASN A 173 15.63 -4.64 13.62
N ALA A 174 16.49 -5.14 14.51
CA ALA A 174 16.39 -6.51 15.05
C ALA A 174 15.33 -6.67 16.16
N ARG A 175 14.67 -5.58 16.57
CA ARG A 175 13.60 -5.63 17.58
C ARG A 175 12.29 -5.98 16.89
N ASN A 176 11.20 -6.10 17.66
CA ASN A 176 9.85 -6.31 17.11
C ASN A 176 9.05 -5.01 16.97
N ASP A 177 9.55 -3.92 17.55
CA ASP A 177 8.85 -2.64 17.56
C ASP A 177 8.84 -2.01 16.16
N ARG A 178 7.66 -1.53 15.76
CA ARG A 178 7.44 -0.86 14.48
C ARG A 178 6.94 0.55 14.79
N LEU A 179 7.83 1.53 14.72
CA LEU A 179 7.57 2.90 15.15
C LEU A 179 7.51 3.84 13.96
N LEU A 180 6.49 4.68 13.94
CA LEU A 180 6.26 5.68 12.91
C LEU A 180 6.33 7.06 13.55
N TYR A 181 7.22 7.90 13.05
CA TYR A 181 7.49 9.24 13.56
C TYR A 181 6.88 10.31 12.66
N SER A 182 6.45 11.40 13.28
CA SER A 182 6.13 12.67 12.64
C SER A 182 6.60 13.80 13.55
N GLY A 183 7.82 14.29 13.28
CA GLY A 183 8.50 15.20 14.18
C GLY A 183 8.85 14.52 15.51
N GLU A 184 8.44 15.14 16.62
CA GLU A 184 8.69 14.62 17.97
C GLU A 184 7.66 13.55 18.38
N ASN A 185 6.55 13.44 17.66
CA ASN A 185 5.52 12.46 17.94
C ASN A 185 5.84 11.13 17.29
N PHE A 186 5.51 10.04 17.98
CA PHE A 186 5.59 8.70 17.42
C PHE A 186 4.32 7.89 17.72
N ARG A 187 4.09 6.87 16.92
CA ARG A 187 3.06 5.85 17.15
C ARG A 187 3.56 4.48 16.72
N TYR A 188 2.90 3.44 17.19
CA TYR A 188 3.12 2.09 16.69
C TYR A 188 2.44 1.90 15.33
N LEU A 189 3.04 1.07 14.48
CA LEU A 189 2.41 0.60 13.26
C LEU A 189 1.37 -0.47 13.60
N ASP A 190 0.11 -0.08 13.46
CA ASP A 190 -1.02 -0.98 13.66
C ASP A 190 -1.13 -2.02 12.55
N ARG A 191 -1.94 -3.06 12.81
CA ARG A 191 -2.32 -4.01 11.76
C ARG A 191 -3.04 -3.30 10.61
N PRO A 192 -2.92 -3.79 9.37
CA PRO A 192 -3.54 -3.15 8.22
C PRO A 192 -5.05 -3.02 8.42
N ALA A 193 -5.52 -1.78 8.35
CA ALA A 193 -6.93 -1.45 8.25
C ALA A 193 -7.42 -1.58 6.81
N GLU A 194 -8.72 -1.40 6.61
CA GLU A 194 -9.33 -1.39 5.29
C GLU A 194 -8.82 -0.21 4.44
N ASP A 195 -8.79 -0.35 3.12
CA ASP A 195 -8.41 0.74 2.21
C ASP A 195 -9.43 1.89 2.30
N GLU A 196 -8.94 3.14 2.24
CA GLU A 196 -9.80 4.32 2.30
C GLU A 196 -10.80 4.40 1.12
N LEU A 197 -10.47 3.79 -0.02
CA LEU A 197 -11.39 3.72 -1.18
C LEU A 197 -12.77 3.17 -0.82
N TYR A 198 -12.79 2.15 0.05
CA TYR A 198 -14.02 1.44 0.39
C TYR A 198 -14.92 2.24 1.32
N GLN A 199 -14.37 3.17 2.11
CA GLN A 199 -15.17 4.07 2.94
C GLN A 199 -16.15 4.91 2.10
N LEU A 200 -15.79 5.19 0.85
CA LEU A 200 -16.60 5.96 -0.09
C LEU A 200 -17.35 5.09 -1.11
N GLY A 201 -17.36 3.77 -0.93
CA GLY A 201 -18.01 2.81 -1.82
C GLY A 201 -17.32 2.65 -3.18
N VAL A 202 -16.07 3.13 -3.33
CA VAL A 202 -15.33 3.06 -4.59
C VAL A 202 -14.61 1.73 -4.67
N ASN A 203 -14.95 0.93 -5.67
CA ASN A 203 -14.30 -0.35 -5.94
C ASN A 203 -13.27 -0.17 -7.06
N PRO A 204 -12.02 -0.63 -6.87
CA PRO A 204 -11.03 -0.61 -7.95
C PRO A 204 -11.49 -1.55 -9.09
N PRO A 205 -11.16 -1.22 -10.35
CA PRO A 205 -11.48 -2.10 -11.47
C PRO A 205 -10.77 -3.46 -11.35
N ALA A 206 -11.34 -4.49 -11.97
CA ALA A 206 -10.98 -5.89 -11.74
C ALA A 206 -9.52 -6.24 -12.10
N ASP A 207 -8.92 -5.50 -13.02
CA ASP A 207 -7.52 -5.59 -13.45
C ASP A 207 -6.54 -5.12 -12.36
N ILE A 208 -6.96 -4.17 -11.51
CA ILE A 208 -6.16 -3.60 -10.42
C ILE A 208 -6.50 -4.26 -9.07
N ALA A 209 -7.66 -4.91 -8.93
CA ALA A 209 -8.08 -5.61 -7.71
C ALA A 209 -7.24 -6.85 -7.34
N SER A 210 -6.21 -7.18 -8.14
CA SER A 210 -5.38 -8.38 -8.05
C SER A 210 -4.31 -8.30 -6.94
N GLY A 211 -4.72 -8.07 -5.70
CA GLY A 211 -3.95 -8.50 -4.53
C GLY A 211 -4.45 -9.89 -4.13
N ARG A 212 -3.59 -10.93 -4.11
CA ARG A 212 -4.01 -12.32 -3.85
C ARG A 212 -4.68 -12.45 -2.47
N ILE A 213 -4.40 -11.53 -1.55
CA ILE A 213 -5.01 -11.45 -0.21
C ILE A 213 -6.51 -11.09 -0.24
N ALA A 214 -6.95 -10.20 -1.14
CA ALA A 214 -8.37 -9.84 -1.27
C ALA A 214 -9.21 -11.03 -1.75
N GLU A 215 -8.61 -11.89 -2.59
CA GLU A 215 -9.23 -13.14 -3.07
C GLU A 215 -9.35 -14.19 -1.95
N VAL A 216 -8.34 -14.30 -1.08
CA VAL A 216 -8.39 -15.17 0.12
C VAL A 216 -9.49 -14.71 1.09
N ARG A 217 -9.61 -13.39 1.33
CA ARG A 217 -10.70 -12.83 2.14
C ARG A 217 -12.08 -13.06 1.50
N ARG A 218 -12.23 -12.82 0.18
CA ARG A 218 -13.49 -13.08 -0.56
C ARG A 218 -13.91 -14.55 -0.53
N ARG A 219 -12.99 -15.50 -0.70
CA ARG A 219 -13.29 -16.94 -0.60
C ARG A 219 -13.69 -17.37 0.81
N SER A 220 -13.14 -16.74 1.84
CA SER A 220 -13.58 -16.99 3.23
C SER A 220 -14.94 -16.37 3.55
N MET A 221 -15.30 -15.23 2.95
CA MET A 221 -16.65 -14.64 3.10
C MET A 221 -17.71 -15.37 2.26
N SER A 222 -17.37 -15.89 1.07
CA SER A 222 -18.30 -16.72 0.29
C SER A 222 -18.59 -18.08 0.97
N CYS A 223 -17.63 -18.64 1.72
CA CYS A 223 -17.87 -19.82 2.57
C CYS A 223 -18.77 -19.52 3.78
N ASN A 224 -18.75 -18.30 4.33
CA ASN A 224 -19.61 -17.91 5.44
C ASN A 224 -21.04 -17.48 5.02
N CYS A 225 -21.27 -17.23 3.72
CA CYS A 225 -22.61 -16.94 3.21
C CYS A 225 -23.40 -18.20 2.82
N MET A 226 -22.74 -19.35 2.64
CA MET A 226 -23.40 -20.64 2.34
C MET A 226 -23.78 -21.47 3.58
N THR A 227 -23.46 -21.03 4.80
CA THR A 227 -23.76 -21.79 6.03
C THR A 227 -24.86 -21.18 6.91
N ARG A 228 -25.53 -20.11 6.45
CA ARG A 228 -26.68 -19.53 7.18
C ARG A 228 -28.06 -19.93 6.68
N THR A 229 -28.16 -20.73 5.61
CA THR A 229 -29.45 -21.23 5.10
C THR A 229 -29.78 -22.65 5.53
N SER A 230 -28.94 -23.33 6.33
CA SER A 230 -29.17 -24.73 6.76
C SER A 230 -29.33 -24.94 8.27
N GLN A 231 -29.41 -23.86 9.08
CA GLN A 231 -29.65 -23.98 10.53
C GLN A 231 -31.09 -23.69 10.97
N GLN A 232 -32.03 -23.46 10.03
CA GLN A 232 -33.46 -23.34 10.34
C GLN A 232 -34.30 -24.59 9.99
N GLU A 233 -33.72 -25.62 9.35
CA GLU A 233 -34.46 -26.83 8.96
C GLU A 233 -34.27 -28.07 9.88
N CYS A 234 -33.48 -27.97 10.96
CA CYS A 234 -33.28 -29.10 11.89
C CYS A 234 -33.99 -28.97 13.25
N ARG A 235 -35.04 -28.13 13.38
CA ARG A 235 -35.88 -28.05 14.60
C ARG A 235 -37.28 -28.68 14.46
N GLY A 236 -37.50 -29.52 13.44
CA GLY A 236 -38.81 -30.15 13.16
C GLY A 236 -38.87 -31.68 13.28
N ILE A 237 -37.85 -32.35 13.83
CA ILE A 237 -37.88 -33.81 14.05
C ILE A 237 -37.19 -34.11 15.38
N LEU A 238 -37.91 -33.85 16.47
CA LEU A 238 -37.80 -34.47 17.80
C LEU A 238 -38.86 -33.77 18.67
N GLY A 239 -40.12 -34.15 18.42
CA GLY A 239 -41.32 -33.82 19.16
C GLY A 239 -42.31 -34.96 18.93
#